data_AF-A0AAD7B7B4-F1
#
_entry.id   AF-A0AAD7B7B4-F1
#
_cell.length_a   1.000
_cell.length_b   1.000
_cell.length_c   1.000
_cell.angle_alpha   90.00
_cell.angle_beta   90.00
_cell.angle_gamma   90.00
#
_symmetry.space_group_name_H-M   'P 1'
#
loop_
_entity.id
_entity.type
_entity.pdbx_description
1 polymer ?
#
loop_
_entity_poly.entity_id
_entity_poly.type
_entity_poly.pdbx_seq_one_letter_code
_entity_poly.pdbx_strand_id
1 'polypeptide(L)'
;MAAVVGYLYLSSLTAFAMDCYIAFQNMHSYFMLSTVPLADRSAIADTMYNKFIGPGELLFVANAIAADSVIIWRTWARSSSRSSTSSFLYTSRYGFMLPIHDADRIYTTSQILVWAFSLSTNILCTVLIGLRACAFRRETADLQFGERKGRGMSTGNVLSLLVESGFIYSFLWATQIVGYLPFKTNAGVVVADTTVRIGRQISGMYPTGDYRPR
;
A
#
# COMPACT_ATOMS: atom_id res chain seq x y z
N MET A 1 -4.24 -14.58 10.09
CA MET A 1 -4.58 -13.83 8.86
C MET A 1 -5.79 -12.93 9.03
N ALA A 2 -6.94 -13.43 9.51
CA ALA A 2 -8.15 -12.61 9.71
C ALA A 2 -7.90 -11.33 10.54
N ALA A 3 -7.09 -11.41 11.61
CA ALA A 3 -6.72 -10.25 12.42
C ALA A 3 -5.95 -9.18 11.63
N VAL A 4 -5.05 -9.57 10.72
CA VAL A 4 -4.27 -8.62 9.90
C VAL A 4 -5.14 -7.97 8.83
N VAL A 5 -6.03 -8.75 8.21
CA VAL A 5 -7.03 -8.22 7.27
C VAL A 5 -7.98 -7.26 7.98
N GLY A 6 -8.47 -7.61 9.17
CA GLY A 6 -9.31 -6.75 9.99
C GLY A 6 -8.61 -5.46 10.40
N TYR A 7 -7.33 -5.55 10.80
CA TYR A 7 -6.49 -4.39 11.06
C TYR A 7 -6.40 -3.47 9.84
N LEU A 8 -6.00 -4.01 8.68
CA LEU A 8 -5.85 -3.24 7.45
C LEU A 8 -7.16 -2.59 7.01
N TYR A 9 -8.29 -3.25 7.21
CA TYR A 9 -9.60 -2.68 6.94
C TYR A 9 -9.93 -1.51 7.88
N LEU A 10 -9.80 -1.71 9.19
CA LEU A 10 -10.13 -0.70 10.19
C LEU A 10 -9.24 0.54 10.09
N SER A 11 -7.94 0.35 9.87
CA SER A 11 -7.00 1.44 9.67
C SER A 11 -7.30 2.21 8.39
N SER A 12 -7.68 1.53 7.32
CA SER A 12 -8.06 2.18 6.05
C SER A 12 -9.37 2.96 6.18
N LEU A 13 -10.35 2.39 6.88
CA LEU A 13 -11.59 3.08 7.22
C LEU A 13 -11.32 4.32 8.08
N THR A 14 -10.37 4.21 9.02
CA THR A 14 -9.95 5.33 9.87
C THR A 14 -9.27 6.43 9.05
N ALA A 15 -8.38 6.06 8.12
CA ALA A 15 -7.73 7.01 7.21
C ALA A 15 -8.78 7.72 6.33
N PHE A 16 -9.74 6.97 5.78
CA PHE A 16 -10.84 7.53 5.01
C PHE A 16 -11.70 8.49 5.84
N ALA A 17 -12.05 8.13 7.07
CA ALA A 17 -12.80 9.00 7.98
C ALA A 17 -12.03 10.30 8.30
N MET A 18 -10.71 10.23 8.46
CA MET A 18 -9.85 11.41 8.63
C MET A 18 -9.87 12.30 7.38
N ASP A 19 -9.74 11.73 6.18
CA ASP A 19 -9.82 12.49 4.93
C ASP A 19 -11.17 13.19 4.76
N CYS A 20 -12.28 12.49 5.06
CA CYS A 20 -13.61 13.08 5.06
C CYS A 20 -13.72 14.21 6.07
N TYR A 21 -13.22 14.02 7.29
CA TYR A 21 -13.24 15.04 8.33
C TYR A 21 -12.47 16.29 7.90
N ILE A 22 -11.25 16.13 7.35
CA ILE A 22 -10.45 17.24 6.81
C ILE A 22 -11.20 17.95 5.68
N ALA A 23 -11.80 17.20 4.75
CA ALA A 23 -12.57 17.77 3.65
C ALA A 23 -13.76 18.61 4.16
N PHE A 24 -14.52 18.09 5.13
CA PHE A 24 -15.63 18.83 5.75
C PHE A 24 -15.16 20.08 6.49
N GLN A 25 -14.04 20.00 7.23
CA GLN A 25 -13.47 21.16 7.92
C GLN A 25 -12.97 22.23 6.95
N ASN A 26 -12.37 21.83 5.83
CA ASN A 26 -11.97 22.75 4.78
C ASN A 26 -13.20 23.43 4.16
N MET A 27 -14.24 22.66 3.80
CA MET A 27 -15.48 23.24 3.30
C MET A 27 -16.10 24.21 4.31
N HIS A 28 -16.18 23.83 5.59
CA HIS A 28 -16.68 24.71 6.64
C HIS A 28 -15.86 26.00 6.74
N SER A 29 -14.53 25.90 6.73
CA SER A 29 -13.63 27.05 6.84
C SER A 29 -13.77 28.00 5.64
N TYR A 30 -13.95 27.48 4.42
CA TYR A 30 -14.11 28.32 3.24
C TYR A 30 -15.52 28.93 3.11
N PHE A 31 -16.57 28.17 3.39
CA PHE A 31 -17.95 28.57 3.10
C PHE A 31 -18.69 29.18 4.30
N MET A 32 -18.44 28.70 5.52
CA MET A 32 -19.21 29.12 6.70
C MET A 32 -18.57 30.30 7.45
N LEU A 33 -17.25 30.48 7.35
CA LEU A 33 -16.56 31.62 7.98
C LEU A 33 -16.58 32.87 7.07
N SER A 34 -17.75 33.20 6.52
CA SER A 34 -17.93 34.26 5.52
C SER A 34 -17.51 35.66 5.99
N THR A 35 -17.43 35.87 7.31
CA THR A 35 -17.02 37.12 7.97
C THR A 35 -15.50 37.29 8.09
N VAL A 36 -14.73 36.23 7.93
CA VAL A 36 -13.26 36.22 8.08
C VAL A 36 -12.60 36.46 6.72
N PRO A 37 -11.50 37.24 6.59
CA PRO A 37 -10.77 37.36 5.32
C PRO A 37 -10.32 36.00 4.77
N LEU A 38 -10.27 35.86 3.44
CA LEU A 38 -9.94 34.57 2.79
C LEU A 38 -8.56 34.03 3.21
N ALA A 39 -7.57 34.90 3.41
CA ALA A 39 -6.23 34.52 3.85
C ALA A 39 -6.22 33.88 5.25
N ASP A 40 -7.05 34.39 6.16
CA ASP A 40 -7.18 33.84 7.51
C ASP A 40 -7.93 32.50 7.49
N ARG A 41 -8.91 32.34 6.59
CA ARG A 41 -9.59 31.05 6.38
C ARG A 41 -8.63 29.95 5.91
N SER A 42 -7.72 30.26 4.98
CA SER A 42 -6.70 29.30 4.56
C SER A 42 -5.78 28.94 5.71
N ALA A 43 -5.33 29.90 6.52
CA ALA A 43 -4.48 29.62 7.67
C ALA A 43 -5.18 28.73 8.73
N ILE A 44 -6.48 28.93 8.94
CA ILE A 44 -7.30 28.07 9.82
C ILE A 44 -7.40 26.65 9.25
N ALA A 45 -7.67 26.51 7.94
CA ALA A 45 -7.73 25.22 7.26
C ALA A 45 -6.38 24.48 7.33
N ASP A 46 -5.26 25.18 7.11
CA ASP A 46 -3.91 24.62 7.21
C ASP A 46 -3.58 24.17 8.63
N THR A 47 -3.97 24.96 9.63
CA THR A 47 -3.79 24.59 11.05
C THR A 47 -4.55 23.31 11.39
N MET A 48 -5.75 23.13 10.84
CA MET A 48 -6.53 21.90 11.03
C MET A 48 -5.89 20.73 10.30
N TYR A 49 -5.48 20.91 9.03
CA TYR A 49 -4.78 19.89 8.25
C TYR A 49 -3.50 19.38 8.95
N ASN A 50 -2.68 20.29 9.47
CA ASN A 50 -1.43 19.98 10.15
C ASN A 50 -1.60 19.13 11.42
N LYS A 51 -2.78 19.15 12.06
CA LYS A 51 -3.08 18.26 13.20
C LYS A 51 -3.26 16.80 12.80
N PHE A 52 -3.69 16.54 11.57
CA PHE A 52 -4.02 15.19 11.10
C PHE A 52 -2.96 14.61 10.16
N ILE A 53 -2.06 15.43 9.62
CA ILE A 53 -1.02 14.94 8.70
C ILE A 53 -0.14 13.87 9.36
N GLY A 54 0.37 14.13 10.57
CA GLY A 54 1.24 13.19 11.29
C GLY A 54 0.56 11.86 11.63
N PRO A 55 -0.62 11.87 12.30
CA PRO A 55 -1.38 10.65 12.54
C PRO A 55 -1.77 9.90 11.26
N GLY A 56 -2.14 10.63 10.20
CA GLY A 56 -2.47 10.04 8.91
C GLY A 56 -1.29 9.35 8.24
N GLU A 57 -0.10 9.96 8.29
CA GLU A 57 1.15 9.37 7.80
C GLU A 57 1.55 8.13 8.61
N LEU A 58 1.44 8.18 9.92
CA LEU A 58 1.74 7.04 10.79
C LEU A 58 0.82 5.85 10.50
N LEU A 59 -0.49 6.12 10.37
CA LEU A 59 -1.50 5.11 10.05
C LEU A 59 -1.23 4.49 8.67
N PHE A 60 -0.85 5.33 7.71
CA PHE A 60 -0.49 4.90 6.36
C PHE A 60 0.78 4.02 6.35
N VAL A 61 1.82 4.42 7.08
CA VAL A 61 3.05 3.62 7.27
C VAL A 61 2.72 2.28 7.91
N ALA A 62 1.91 2.27 8.95
CA ALA A 62 1.54 1.04 9.64
C ALA A 62 0.76 0.09 8.71
N ASN A 63 -0.10 0.62 7.83
CA ASN A 63 -0.75 -0.14 6.77
C ASN A 63 0.23 -0.73 5.77
N ALA A 64 1.22 0.04 5.33
CA ALA A 64 2.28 -0.44 4.46
C ALA A 64 3.07 -1.59 5.09
N ILE A 65 3.34 -1.51 6.40
CA ILE A 65 4.02 -2.56 7.16
C ILE A 65 3.18 -3.82 7.24
N ALA A 66 1.91 -3.68 7.65
CA ALA A 66 1.01 -4.81 7.76
C ALA A 66 0.77 -5.51 6.41
N ALA A 67 0.59 -4.74 5.33
CA ALA A 67 0.33 -5.28 4.01
C ALA A 67 1.56 -6.01 3.42
N ASP A 68 2.77 -5.48 3.57
CA ASP A 68 3.97 -6.20 3.13
C ASP A 68 4.26 -7.42 4.00
N SER A 69 3.94 -7.37 5.30
CA SER A 69 4.03 -8.53 6.19
C SER A 69 3.14 -9.68 5.70
N VAL A 70 1.96 -9.36 5.15
CA VAL A 70 1.08 -10.36 4.51
C VAL A 70 1.75 -10.96 3.27
N ILE A 71 2.43 -10.17 2.46
CA ILE A 71 3.11 -10.65 1.25
C ILE A 71 4.28 -11.56 1.61
N ILE A 72 5.11 -11.17 2.59
CA ILE A 72 6.21 -12.01 3.07
C ILE A 72 5.66 -13.30 3.68
N TRP A 73 4.59 -13.21 4.47
CA TRP A 73 3.94 -14.40 5.00
C TRP A 73 3.45 -15.34 3.87
N ARG A 74 2.88 -14.80 2.79
CA ARG A 74 2.42 -15.58 1.62
C ARG A 74 3.57 -16.27 0.89
N THR A 75 4.71 -15.61 0.73
CA THR A 75 5.89 -16.21 0.08
C THR A 75 6.54 -17.26 0.97
N TRP A 76 6.64 -16.98 2.28
CA TRP A 76 7.19 -17.91 3.27
C TRP A 76 6.34 -19.18 3.43
N ALA A 77 5.03 -19.05 3.61
CA ALA A 77 4.12 -20.17 3.80
C ALA A 77 4.12 -21.16 2.61
N ARG A 78 4.53 -20.71 1.42
CA ARG A 78 4.61 -21.54 0.20
C ARG A 78 6.01 -22.10 -0.08
N SER A 79 7.05 -21.57 0.57
CA SER A 79 8.41 -22.10 0.43
C SER A 79 8.58 -23.35 1.28
N SER A 80 8.57 -24.53 0.66
CA SER A 80 8.85 -25.80 1.33
C SER A 80 10.29 -25.90 1.86
N SER A 81 11.19 -25.04 1.37
CA SER A 81 12.57 -24.95 1.84
C SER A 81 12.69 -23.80 2.84
N ARG A 82 13.29 -24.10 4.01
CA ARG A 82 13.70 -23.18 5.09
C ARG A 82 14.81 -22.20 4.63
N SER A 83 14.67 -21.63 3.44
CA SER A 83 15.70 -20.81 2.80
C SER A 83 15.73 -19.40 3.38
N SER A 84 16.96 -18.92 3.61
CA SER A 84 17.40 -17.64 4.18
C SER A 84 16.80 -16.38 3.52
N THR A 85 16.10 -16.52 2.39
CA THR A 85 15.48 -15.43 1.63
C THR A 85 14.36 -14.72 2.41
N SER A 86 13.65 -15.43 3.30
CA SER A 86 12.62 -14.83 4.15
C SER A 86 13.20 -13.87 5.19
N SER A 87 14.35 -14.21 5.77
CA SER A 87 14.98 -13.41 6.83
C SER A 87 15.56 -12.10 6.29
N PHE A 88 16.08 -12.12 5.06
CA PHE A 88 16.65 -10.93 4.40
C PHE A 88 15.60 -9.88 4.05
N LEU A 89 14.39 -10.30 3.65
CA LEU A 89 13.27 -9.40 3.39
C LEU A 89 12.69 -8.78 4.68
N TYR A 90 12.80 -9.49 5.81
CA TYR A 90 12.38 -8.96 7.11
C TYR A 90 13.36 -7.92 7.67
N THR A 91 14.67 -8.14 7.57
CA THR A 91 15.66 -7.22 8.18
C THR A 91 15.87 -5.92 7.42
N SER A 92 15.69 -5.90 6.08
CA SER A 92 15.99 -4.69 5.29
C SER A 92 15.05 -3.52 5.55
N ARG A 93 13.85 -3.74 6.10
CA ARG A 93 12.82 -2.70 6.25
C ARG A 93 12.76 -2.08 7.64
N TYR A 94 12.84 -2.89 8.70
CA TYR A 94 12.79 -2.38 10.07
C TYR A 94 14.05 -1.60 10.47
N GLY A 95 15.19 -1.85 9.80
CA GLY A 95 16.43 -1.11 10.03
C GLY A 95 16.42 0.35 9.56
N PHE A 96 15.47 0.74 8.69
CA PHE A 96 15.48 2.07 8.05
C PHE A 96 14.40 3.04 8.59
N MET A 97 13.54 2.58 9.51
CA MET A 97 12.49 3.39 10.13
C MET A 97 12.88 3.95 11.52
N LEU A 98 14.16 4.18 11.77
CA LEU A 98 14.55 4.99 12.93
C LEU A 98 14.24 6.45 12.60
N PRO A 99 13.49 7.17 13.47
CA PRO A 99 13.14 8.55 13.23
C PRO A 99 14.41 9.41 13.30
N ILE A 100 14.91 9.83 12.13
CA ILE A 100 15.96 10.85 12.06
C ILE A 100 15.25 12.19 12.27
N HIS A 101 15.43 12.75 13.46
CA HIS A 101 14.71 13.94 13.92
C HIS A 101 15.24 15.26 13.32
N ASP A 102 16.22 15.24 12.42
CA ASP A 102 16.77 16.48 11.86
C ASP A 102 17.16 16.43 10.37
N ALA A 103 16.92 17.58 9.71
CA ALA A 103 17.12 17.98 8.31
C ALA A 103 16.07 17.48 7.29
N ASP A 104 15.15 18.37 6.89
CA ASP A 104 14.08 18.21 5.86
C ASP A 104 14.51 17.46 4.58
N ARG A 105 15.77 17.60 4.17
CA ARG A 105 16.33 16.91 2.99
C ARG A 105 16.62 15.42 3.24
N ILE A 106 17.08 15.08 4.44
CA ILE A 106 17.32 13.69 4.84
C ILE A 106 15.99 12.96 5.01
N TYR A 107 14.98 13.65 5.55
CA TYR A 107 13.62 13.14 5.66
C TYR A 107 13.01 12.78 4.30
N THR A 108 13.02 13.70 3.33
CA THR A 108 12.45 13.42 1.99
C THR A 108 13.17 12.27 1.27
N THR A 109 14.52 12.26 1.32
CA THR A 109 15.32 11.23 0.65
C THR A 109 15.10 9.85 1.29
N SER A 110 15.08 9.79 2.63
CA SER A 110 14.84 8.55 3.36
C SER A 110 13.44 8.00 3.10
N GLN A 111 12.42 8.85 3.03
CA GLN A 111 11.07 8.43 2.68
C GLN A 111 10.99 7.84 1.27
N ILE A 112 11.54 8.52 0.26
CA ILE A 112 11.58 8.00 -1.11
C ILE A 112 12.25 6.63 -1.15
N LEU A 113 13.37 6.45 -0.45
CA LEU A 113 14.07 5.17 -0.37
C LEU A 113 13.21 4.10 0.30
N VAL A 114 12.57 4.39 1.44
CA VAL A 114 11.68 3.45 2.13
C VAL A 114 10.54 3.00 1.21
N TRP A 115 9.92 3.93 0.49
CA TRP A 115 8.85 3.64 -0.46
C TRP A 115 9.36 2.84 -1.65
N ALA A 116 10.51 3.20 -2.22
CA ALA A 116 11.12 2.49 -3.34
C ALA A 116 11.53 1.06 -2.96
N PHE A 117 12.07 0.85 -1.76
CA PHE A 117 12.40 -0.49 -1.26
C PHE A 117 11.15 -1.34 -1.06
N SER A 118 10.10 -0.79 -0.42
CA SER A 118 8.81 -1.50 -0.24
C SER A 118 8.20 -1.88 -1.60
N LEU A 119 8.17 -0.96 -2.56
CA LEU A 119 7.72 -1.23 -3.93
C LEU A 119 8.56 -2.32 -4.60
N SER A 120 9.89 -2.25 -4.47
CA SER A 120 10.82 -3.23 -5.07
C SER A 120 10.60 -4.62 -4.49
N THR A 121 10.45 -4.74 -3.18
CA THR A 121 10.10 -6.01 -2.51
C THR A 121 8.78 -6.55 -3.03
N ASN A 122 7.78 -5.69 -3.22
CA ASN A 122 6.49 -6.10 -3.74
C ASN A 122 6.56 -6.66 -5.17
N ILE A 123 7.25 -5.94 -6.04
CA ILE A 123 7.48 -6.35 -7.43
C ILE A 123 8.22 -7.68 -7.45
N LEU A 124 9.30 -7.82 -6.69
CA LEU A 124 10.08 -9.06 -6.60
C LEU A 124 9.22 -10.23 -6.11
N CYS A 125 8.43 -10.04 -5.05
CA CYS A 125 7.52 -11.08 -4.55
C CYS A 125 6.46 -11.45 -5.61
N THR A 126 5.86 -10.46 -6.28
CA THR A 126 4.86 -10.69 -7.33
C THR A 126 5.44 -11.45 -8.51
N VAL A 127 6.65 -11.09 -8.95
CA VAL A 127 7.39 -11.79 -10.02
C VAL A 127 7.70 -13.23 -9.59
N LEU A 128 8.19 -13.46 -8.37
CA LEU A 128 8.47 -14.82 -7.89
C LEU A 128 7.22 -15.70 -7.82
N ILE A 129 6.10 -15.14 -7.36
CA ILE A 129 4.80 -15.83 -7.37
C ILE A 129 4.36 -16.13 -8.80
N GLY A 130 4.52 -15.17 -9.72
CA GLY A 130 4.20 -15.33 -11.14
C GLY A 130 5.04 -16.40 -11.83
N LEU A 131 6.35 -16.42 -11.59
CA LEU A 131 7.25 -17.46 -12.12
C LEU A 131 6.86 -18.85 -11.60
N ARG A 132 6.56 -18.97 -10.30
CA ARG A 132 6.02 -20.22 -9.71
C ARG A 132 4.68 -20.61 -10.33
N ALA A 133 3.82 -19.64 -10.66
CA ALA A 133 2.54 -19.90 -11.32
C ALA A 133 2.71 -20.43 -12.74
N CYS A 134 3.63 -19.82 -13.50
CA CYS A 134 3.98 -20.27 -14.83
C CYS A 134 4.61 -21.66 -14.81
N ALA A 135 5.53 -21.94 -13.89
CA ALA A 135 6.13 -23.26 -13.73
C ALA A 135 5.07 -24.34 -13.41
N PHE A 136 4.20 -24.07 -12.44
CA PHE A 136 3.10 -24.98 -12.09
C PHE A 136 2.16 -25.23 -13.27
N ARG A 137 1.81 -24.18 -14.04
CA ARG A 137 0.98 -24.33 -15.24
C ARG A 137 1.65 -25.20 -16.31
N ARG A 138 2.96 -25.07 -16.52
CA ARG A 138 3.72 -25.90 -17.47
C ARG A 138 3.72 -27.37 -17.02
N GLU A 139 4.10 -27.63 -15.77
CA GLU A 139 4.10 -28.99 -15.21
C GLU A 139 2.72 -29.65 -15.29
N THR A 140 1.65 -28.91 -15.02
CA THR A 140 0.28 -29.45 -15.09
C THR A 140 -0.19 -29.65 -16.54
N ALA A 141 0.23 -28.80 -17.47
CA ALA A 141 -0.11 -28.94 -18.89
C ALA A 141 0.54 -30.19 -19.50
N ASP A 142 1.78 -30.50 -19.12
CA ASP A 142 2.50 -31.68 -19.61
C ASP A 142 1.88 -33.00 -19.06
N LEU A 143 1.36 -32.98 -17.83
CA LEU A 143 0.70 -34.15 -17.20
C LEU A 143 -0.72 -34.43 -17.74
N GLN A 144 -1.39 -33.42 -18.32
CA GLN A 144 -2.78 -33.56 -18.82
C GLN A 144 -2.91 -34.34 -20.13
N PHE A 145 -1.80 -34.65 -20.81
CA PHE A 145 -1.80 -35.56 -21.97
C PHE A 145 -1.98 -37.05 -21.59
N GLY A 146 -1.97 -37.39 -20.29
CA GLY A 146 -2.06 -38.77 -19.81
C GLY A 146 -3.47 -39.31 -19.53
N GLU A 147 -4.26 -38.71 -18.63
CA GLU A 147 -5.57 -39.26 -18.27
C GLU A 147 -6.46 -38.25 -17.51
N ARG A 148 -7.78 -38.43 -17.63
CA ARG A 148 -8.84 -37.47 -17.26
C ARG A 148 -9.05 -37.24 -15.75
N LYS A 149 -9.24 -35.97 -15.42
CA LYS A 149 -10.39 -35.39 -14.66
C LYS A 149 -10.64 -35.92 -13.23
N GLY A 150 -10.21 -35.14 -12.23
CA GLY A 150 -10.79 -35.21 -10.88
C GLY A 150 -10.08 -34.33 -9.84
N ARG A 151 -10.78 -33.32 -9.32
CA ARG A 151 -10.48 -32.51 -8.11
C ARG A 151 -9.06 -31.90 -8.03
N GLY A 152 -8.85 -30.61 -8.26
CA GLY A 152 -9.59 -29.53 -7.62
C GLY A 152 -9.35 -28.20 -8.32
N MET A 153 -10.45 -27.54 -8.65
CA MET A 153 -10.48 -26.11 -8.92
C MET A 153 -9.99 -25.39 -7.66
N SER A 154 -8.76 -24.88 -7.63
CA SER A 154 -8.45 -23.73 -6.75
C SER A 154 -7.05 -23.16 -6.98
N THR A 155 -6.00 -23.99 -7.05
CA THR A 155 -4.63 -23.47 -6.87
C THR A 155 -4.16 -22.57 -8.01
N GLY A 156 -4.44 -22.91 -9.26
CA GLY A 156 -4.06 -22.09 -10.43
C GLY A 156 -4.79 -20.74 -10.49
N ASN A 157 -6.07 -20.73 -10.11
CA ASN A 157 -6.89 -19.51 -10.06
C ASN A 157 -6.47 -18.61 -8.89
N VAL A 158 -6.27 -19.20 -7.71
CA VAL A 158 -5.77 -18.48 -6.52
C VAL A 158 -4.41 -17.85 -6.80
N LEU A 159 -3.50 -18.57 -7.48
CA LEU A 159 -2.18 -18.05 -7.80
C LEU A 159 -2.23 -16.95 -8.88
N SER A 160 -3.16 -17.05 -9.84
CA SER A 160 -3.43 -16.00 -10.83
C SER A 160 -3.98 -14.74 -10.16
N LEU A 161 -4.98 -14.89 -9.27
CA LEU A 161 -5.53 -13.80 -8.47
C LEU A 161 -4.45 -13.15 -7.60
N LEU A 162 -3.53 -13.95 -7.03
CA LEU A 162 -2.40 -13.42 -6.26
C LEU A 162 -1.48 -12.54 -7.11
N VAL A 163 -1.14 -12.95 -8.34
CA VAL A 163 -0.27 -12.20 -9.25
C VAL A 163 -0.94 -10.92 -9.73
N GLU A 164 -2.18 -11.04 -10.23
CA GLU A 164 -3.01 -9.88 -10.59
C GLU A 164 -3.09 -8.94 -9.40
N SER A 165 -3.22 -9.53 -8.19
CA SER A 165 -3.38 -8.71 -7.01
C SER A 165 -2.10 -7.94 -6.63
N GLY A 166 -0.94 -8.60 -6.68
CA GLY A 166 0.35 -7.97 -6.41
C GLY A 166 0.71 -6.90 -7.43
N PHE A 167 0.29 -7.07 -8.69
CA PHE A 167 0.52 -6.10 -9.75
C PHE A 167 -0.23 -4.77 -9.52
N ILE A 168 -1.53 -4.84 -9.25
CA ILE A 168 -2.33 -3.63 -8.94
C ILE A 168 -1.78 -2.94 -7.69
N TYR A 169 -1.43 -3.71 -6.66
CA TYR A 169 -0.84 -3.16 -5.44
C TYR A 169 0.50 -2.44 -5.71
N SER A 170 1.38 -3.03 -6.53
CA SER A 170 2.63 -2.39 -6.95
C SER A 170 2.37 -1.07 -7.69
N PHE A 171 1.35 -1.01 -8.56
CA PHE A 171 0.97 0.21 -9.25
C PHE A 171 0.48 1.30 -8.28
N LEU A 172 -0.37 0.94 -7.32
CA LEU A 172 -0.86 1.85 -6.27
C LEU A 172 0.25 2.38 -5.36
N TRP A 173 1.31 1.61 -5.13
CA TRP A 173 2.48 2.08 -4.39
C TRP A 173 3.36 3.02 -5.21
N ALA A 174 3.51 2.77 -6.51
CA ALA A 174 4.25 3.66 -7.38
C ALA A 174 3.65 5.07 -7.41
N THR A 175 2.31 5.20 -7.30
CA THR A 175 1.68 6.53 -7.24
C THR A 175 2.02 7.31 -5.97
N GLN A 176 2.43 6.65 -4.89
CA GLN A 176 2.82 7.32 -3.64
C GLN A 176 4.19 8.00 -3.77
N ILE A 177 5.09 7.41 -4.57
CA ILE A 177 6.40 8.01 -4.87
C ILE A 177 6.22 9.35 -5.59
N VAL A 178 5.17 9.49 -6.41
CA VAL A 178 4.84 10.73 -7.12
C VAL A 178 4.65 11.88 -6.13
N GLY A 179 4.04 11.64 -4.95
CA GLY A 179 3.83 12.66 -3.92
C GLY A 179 5.11 13.32 -3.39
N TYR A 180 6.25 12.65 -3.52
CA TYR A 180 7.55 13.13 -3.05
C TYR A 180 8.41 13.76 -4.16
N LEU A 181 7.91 13.81 -5.40
CA LEU A 181 8.64 14.44 -6.50
C LEU A 181 8.52 15.97 -6.39
N PRO A 182 9.62 16.71 -6.65
CA PRO A 182 9.60 18.17 -6.58
C PRO A 182 8.91 18.76 -7.83
N PHE A 183 7.60 19.00 -7.75
CA PHE A 183 6.86 19.70 -8.81
C PHE A 183 7.08 21.21 -8.74
N LYS A 184 7.39 21.83 -9.88
CA LYS A 184 7.60 23.28 -10.00
C LYS A 184 6.32 24.06 -10.31
N THR A 185 5.25 23.37 -10.70
CA THR A 185 3.99 23.99 -11.15
C THR A 185 2.85 23.65 -10.18
N ASN A 186 1.96 24.61 -9.94
CA ASN A 186 0.78 24.40 -9.10
C ASN A 186 -0.10 23.26 -9.61
N ALA A 187 -0.23 23.12 -10.93
CA ALA A 187 -0.95 22.01 -11.55
C ALA A 187 -0.28 20.65 -11.22
N GLY A 188 1.05 20.57 -11.24
CA GLY A 188 1.78 19.36 -10.87
C GLY A 188 1.56 18.96 -9.41
N VAL A 189 1.56 19.95 -8.50
CA VAL A 189 1.27 19.72 -7.07
C VAL A 189 -0.15 19.18 -6.86
N VAL A 190 -1.16 19.78 -7.52
CA VAL A 190 -2.55 19.33 -7.42
C VAL A 190 -2.72 17.90 -7.93
N VAL A 191 -2.11 17.58 -9.08
CA VAL A 191 -2.16 16.23 -9.65
C VAL A 191 -1.49 15.23 -8.70
N ALA A 192 -0.33 15.56 -8.15
CA ALA A 192 0.38 14.69 -7.22
C ALA A 192 -0.42 14.42 -5.94
N ASP A 193 -0.94 15.48 -5.30
CA ASP A 193 -1.77 15.36 -4.09
C ASP A 193 -3.03 14.51 -4.34
N THR A 194 -3.72 14.77 -5.46
CA THR A 194 -4.90 13.99 -5.86
C THR A 194 -4.54 12.51 -6.07
N THR A 195 -3.43 12.24 -6.75
CA THR A 195 -2.98 10.86 -7.03
C THR A 195 -2.62 10.12 -5.74
N VAL A 196 -1.94 10.79 -4.81
CA VAL A 196 -1.59 10.24 -3.49
C VAL A 196 -2.84 9.88 -2.71
N ARG A 197 -3.82 10.79 -2.63
CA ARG A 197 -5.10 10.57 -1.93
C ARG A 197 -5.88 9.40 -2.50
N ILE A 198 -6.00 9.31 -3.82
CA ILE A 198 -6.66 8.18 -4.49
C ILE A 198 -5.93 6.88 -4.16
N GLY A 199 -4.60 6.86 -4.24
CA GLY A 199 -3.81 5.67 -3.92
C GLY A 199 -3.99 5.23 -2.45
N ARG A 200 -4.04 6.17 -1.50
CA ARG A 200 -4.32 5.88 -0.08
C ARG A 200 -5.67 5.19 0.11
N GLN A 201 -6.72 5.67 -0.57
CA GLN A 201 -8.05 5.06 -0.48
C GLN A 201 -8.10 3.64 -1.10
N ILE A 202 -7.55 3.47 -2.32
CA ILE A 202 -7.63 2.18 -3.01
C ILE A 202 -6.76 1.13 -2.31
N SER A 203 -5.56 1.49 -1.85
CA SER A 203 -4.66 0.56 -1.13
C SER A 203 -5.31 -0.03 0.12
N GLY A 204 -6.18 0.73 0.78
CA GLY A 204 -6.89 0.28 1.96
C GLY A 204 -8.05 -0.67 1.71
N MET A 205 -8.68 -0.59 0.54
CA MET A 205 -9.73 -1.52 0.12
C MET A 205 -9.17 -2.90 -0.26
N TYR A 206 -7.90 -2.93 -0.65
CA TYR A 206 -7.30 -4.07 -1.33
C TYR A 206 -7.24 -5.40 -0.56
N PRO A 207 -6.99 -5.42 0.77
CA PRO A 207 -6.91 -6.68 1.52
C PRO A 207 -8.26 -7.36 1.75
N THR A 208 -9.38 -6.72 1.38
CA THR A 208 -10.74 -7.21 1.68
C THR A 208 -11.38 -8.04 0.57
N GLY A 209 -10.73 -8.12 -0.59
CA GLY A 209 -11.15 -8.95 -1.71
C GLY A 209 -10.88 -10.43 -1.46
N ASP A 210 -11.91 -11.13 -0.99
CA ASP A 210 -12.12 -12.57 -1.12
C ASP A 210 -11.33 -13.50 -0.17
N TYR A 211 -11.89 -13.69 1.02
CA TYR A 211 -11.71 -14.91 1.80
C TYR A 211 -13.07 -15.40 2.29
N ARG A 212 -13.83 -16.08 1.43
CA ARG A 212 -14.93 -16.95 1.89
C ARG A 212 -14.33 -18.28 2.35
N PRO A 213 -14.23 -18.55 3.67
CA PRO A 213 -13.95 -19.91 4.12
C PRO A 213 -15.11 -20.80 3.66
N ARG A 214 -14.80 -21.86 2.91
CA ARG A 214 -15.69 -23.00 2.71
C ARG A 214 -15.47 -24.01 3.82
#